data_AF-A0A8H9T8I9-F1
#
_entry.id   AF-A0A8H9T8I9-F1
#
_cell.length_a   1.000
_cell.length_b   1.000
_cell.length_c   1.000
_cell.angle_alpha   90.00
_cell.angle_beta   90.00
_cell.angle_gamma   90.00
#
_symmetry.space_group_name_H-M   'P 1'
#
loop_
_entity.id
_entity.type
_entity.pdbx_description
1 polymer ?
#
loop_
_entity_poly.entity_id
_entity_poly.type
_entity_poly.pdbx_seq_one_letter_code
_entity_poly.pdbx_strand_id
1 'polypeptide(L)' 'FIGLLVPHLARFWAGFDQRNVLPVSMLLGATLMLLADVLARALAFPGDLPAGAVLALIGSPCFVWLVRRRG' A
#
# COMPACT_ATOMS: atom_id res chain seq x y z
N PHE A 1 -1.48 -7.11 -4.34
CA PHE A 1 -0.58 -6.64 -3.26
C PHE A 1 -1.29 -5.78 -2.22
N ILE A 2 -1.93 -4.67 -2.61
CA ILE A 2 -2.62 -3.77 -1.66
C ILE A 2 -3.60 -4.49 -0.73
N GLY A 3 -4.41 -5.43 -1.23
CA GLY A 3 -5.41 -6.16 -0.42
C GLY A 3 -4.84 -7.06 0.69
N LEU A 4 -3.56 -7.44 0.62
CA LEU A 4 -2.88 -8.21 1.68
C LEU A 4 -2.00 -7.31 2.56
N LEU A 5 -1.36 -6.31 1.95
CA LEU A 5 -0.44 -5.37 2.60
C LEU A 5 -1.16 -4.38 3.51
N VAL A 6 -2.26 -3.82 3.04
CA VAL A 6 -3.02 -2.78 3.74
C VAL A 6 -3.65 -3.26 5.05
N PRO A 7 -4.38 -4.39 5.12
CA PRO A 7 -4.95 -4.85 6.38
C PRO A 7 -3.89 -5.28 7.40
N HIS A 8 -2.72 -5.75 6.95
CA HIS A 8 -1.57 -6.02 7.82
C HIS A 8 -0.96 -4.71 8.37
N LEU A 9 -0.81 -3.68 7.54
CA LEU A 9 -0.36 -2.35 7.98
C LEU A 9 -1.35 -1.72 8.97
N ALA A 10 -2.65 -1.81 8.68
CA ALA A 10 -3.68 -1.25 9.53
C ALA A 10 -3.75 -1.97 10.89
N ARG A 11 -3.56 -3.30 10.93
CA ARG A 11 -3.41 -4.03 12.21
C ARG A 11 -2.18 -3.60 13.01
N PHE A 12 -1.12 -3.13 12.35
CA PHE A 12 0.06 -2.63 13.04
C PHE A 12 -0.20 -1.29 13.75
N TRP A 13 -1.01 -0.40 13.15
CA TRP A 13 -1.34 0.91 13.74
C TRP A 13 -2.58 0.91 14.63
N ALA A 14 -3.62 0.15 14.26
CA ALA A 14 -4.94 0.19 14.89
C ALA A 14 -5.19 -0.95 15.90
N GLY A 15 -4.25 -1.89 16.02
CA GLY A 15 -4.37 -3.07 16.90
C GLY A 15 -5.16 -4.22 16.27
N PHE A 16 -5.71 -5.10 17.12
CA PHE A 16 -6.47 -6.29 16.71
C PHE A 16 -7.98 -6.04 16.56
N ASP A 17 -8.48 -4.88 16.99
CA ASP A 17 -9.89 -4.55 16.89
C ASP A 17 -10.31 -4.24 15.46
N GLN A 18 -11.10 -5.15 14.87
CA GLN A 18 -11.53 -5.05 13.47
C GLN A 18 -12.34 -3.77 13.17
N ARG A 19 -13.01 -3.20 14.18
CA ARG A 19 -13.71 -1.91 14.08
C ARG A 19 -12.77 -0.73 13.79
N ASN A 20 -11.54 -0.76 14.30
CA ASN A 20 -10.54 0.29 14.05
C ASN A 20 -9.67 -0.05 12.85
N VAL A 21 -9.40 -1.34 12.61
CA VAL A 21 -8.63 -1.80 11.46
C VAL A 21 -9.34 -1.48 10.14
N LEU A 22 -10.67 -1.63 10.06
CA LEU A 22 -11.44 -1.34 8.84
C LEU A 22 -11.26 0.11 8.32
N PRO A 23 -11.56 1.18 9.09
CA PRO A 23 -11.42 2.55 8.62
C PRO A 23 -9.95 2.92 8.34
N VAL A 24 -9.01 2.42 9.15
CA VAL A 24 -7.57 2.66 8.95
C VAL A 24 -7.07 1.96 7.69
N SER A 25 -7.54 0.74 7.41
CA SER A 25 -7.24 0.02 6.16
C SER A 25 -7.80 0.75 4.95
N MET A 26 -9.03 1.26 5.02
CA MET A 26 -9.63 1.99 3.91
C MET A 26 -8.84 3.27 3.61
N LEU A 27 -8.48 4.05 4.64
CA LEU A 27 -7.69 5.29 4.48
C LEU A 27 -6.29 5.00 3.94
N LEU A 28 -5.56 4.06 4.53
CA LEU A 28 -4.21 3.68 4.10
C LEU A 28 -4.23 3.11 2.68
N GLY A 29 -5.18 2.24 2.37
CA GLY A 29 -5.33 1.65 1.05
C GLY A 29 -5.62 2.71 -0.01
N ALA A 30 -6.54 3.63 0.27
CA ALA A 30 -6.89 4.72 -0.64
C ALA A 30 -5.70 5.67 -0.91
N THR A 31 -4.97 6.08 0.13
CA THR A 31 -3.80 6.96 -0.02
C THR A 31 -2.66 6.30 -0.80
N LEU A 32 -2.33 5.04 -0.48
CA LEU A 32 -1.31 4.28 -1.21
C LEU A 32 -1.70 4.06 -2.68
N MET A 33 -2.96 3.74 -2.95
CA MET A 33 -3.45 3.53 -4.31
C MET A 33 -3.40 4.83 -5.12
N LEU A 34 -3.82 5.95 -4.54
CA LEU A 34 -3.75 7.26 -5.21
C LEU A 34 -2.32 7.67 -5.52
N LEU A 35 -1.39 7.51 -4.56
CA LEU A 35 0.03 7.81 -4.80
C LEU A 35 0.62 6.93 -5.90
N ALA A 36 0.27 5.64 -5.93
CA ALA A 36 0.72 4.73 -6.97
C ALA A 36 0.15 5.08 -8.34
N ASP A 37 -1.11 5.51 -8.42
CA ASP A 37 -1.74 5.93 -9.68
C ASP A 37 -1.11 7.21 -10.23
N VAL A 38 -0.86 8.20 -9.36
CA VAL A 38 -0.17 9.44 -9.74
C VAL A 38 1.26 9.16 -10.21
N LEU A 39 2.01 8.32 -9.49
CA LEU A 39 3.37 7.94 -9.89
C LEU A 39 3.38 7.10 -11.17
N ALA A 40 2.41 6.22 -11.35
CA ALA A 40 2.27 5.44 -12.57
C ALA A 40 2.02 6.37 -13.76
N ARG A 41 1.08 7.32 -13.66
CA ARG A 41 0.85 8.33 -14.71
C ARG A 41 2.08 9.18 -14.99
N ALA A 42 2.85 9.55 -13.96
CA ALA A 42 4.06 10.35 -14.12
C ALA A 42 5.21 9.58 -14.82
N LEU A 43 5.39 8.30 -14.48
CA LEU A 43 6.46 7.45 -15.02
C LEU A 43 6.09 6.78 -16.35
N ALA A 44 4.80 6.64 -16.64
CA ALA A 44 4.33 5.91 -17.80
C ALA A 44 4.45 6.71 -19.10
N PHE A 45 4.56 8.04 -19.10
CA PHE A 45 4.56 8.82 -20.35
C PHE A 45 5.75 8.43 -21.26
N PRO A 46 5.55 7.90 -22.51
CA PRO A 46 4.33 7.86 -23.35
C PRO A 46 3.62 6.48 -23.48
N GLY A 47 3.97 5.49 -22.67
CA GLY A 47 3.33 4.16 -22.63
C GLY A 47 2.23 4.02 -21.55
N ASP A 48 1.63 2.83 -21.48
CA ASP A 48 0.67 2.44 -20.45
C ASP A 48 1.34 1.56 -19.40
N LEU A 49 1.76 2.14 -18.28
CA LEU A 49 2.33 1.39 -17.16
C LEU A 49 1.22 1.00 -16.18
N PRO A 50 1.00 -0.30 -15.90
CA PRO A 50 -0.04 -0.71 -14.97
C PRO A 50 0.27 -0.18 -13.57
N ALA A 51 -0.65 0.60 -12.99
CA ALA A 51 -0.50 1.16 -11.65
C ALA A 51 -0.19 0.08 -10.60
N GLY A 52 -0.68 -1.15 -10.80
CA GLY A 52 -0.37 -2.29 -9.95
C GLY A 52 1.11 -2.70 -9.93
N ALA A 53 1.85 -2.51 -11.03
CA ALA A 53 3.29 -2.80 -11.08
C ALA A 53 4.09 -1.73 -10.35
N VAL A 54 3.74 -0.45 -10.53
CA VAL A 54 4.36 0.68 -9.81
C VAL A 54 4.10 0.55 -8.31
N LEU A 55 2.87 0.23 -7.94
CA LEU A 55 2.50 -0.09 -6.57
C LEU A 55 3.29 -1.28 -6.02
N ALA A 56 3.54 -2.34 -6.80
CA ALA A 56 4.33 -3.47 -6.34
C ALA A 56 5.80 -3.09 -6.14
N LEU A 57 6.37 -2.28 -7.04
CA LEU A 57 7.74 -1.77 -6.92
C LEU A 57 7.95 -0.87 -5.70
N ILE A 58 6.95 -0.06 -5.35
CA ILE A 58 7.00 0.84 -4.17
C ILE A 58 6.58 0.09 -2.90
N GLY A 59 5.55 -0.73 -3.00
CA GLY A 59 4.95 -1.47 -1.91
C GLY A 59 5.84 -2.61 -1.41
N SER A 60 6.62 -3.25 -2.28
CA SER A 60 7.55 -4.32 -1.90
C SER A 60 8.65 -3.86 -0.92
N PRO A 61 9.42 -2.77 -1.17
CA PRO A 61 10.40 -2.27 -0.20
C PRO A 61 9.74 -1.77 1.09
N CYS A 62 8.57 -1.12 1.01
CA CYS A 62 7.81 -0.74 2.20
C CYS A 62 7.38 -1.98 3.03
N PHE A 63 6.96 -3.06 2.37
CA PHE A 63 6.58 -4.31 3.01
C PHE A 63 7.79 -4.98 3.68
N VAL A 64 8.91 -5.07 2.97
CA VAL A 64 10.14 -5.64 3.50
C VAL A 64 10.66 -4.82 4.69
N TRP A 65 10.60 -3.49 4.61
CA TRP A 65 10.99 -2.61 5.73
C TRP A 65 10.09 -2.81 6.95
N LEU A 66 8.77 -2.93 6.75
CA LEU A 66 7.82 -3.20 7.82
C LEU A 66 8.07 -4.57 8.49
N VAL A 67 8.30 -5.61 7.68
CA VAL A 67 8.61 -6.96 8.17
C VAL A 67 9.96 -6.98 8.89
N ARG A 68 10.98 -6.27 8.38
CA ARG A 68 12.29 -6.15 9.04
C ARG A 68 12.25 -5.41 10.37
N ARG A 69 11.36 -4.43 10.54
CA ARG A 69 11.15 -3.76 11.84
C ARG A 69 10.52 -4.67 12.90
N ARG A 70 10.06 -5.87 12.52
CA ARG A 70 9.45 -6.89 13.40
C ARG A 70 10.35 -8.10 13.67
N GLY A 71 11.54 -8.17 13.06
CA GLY A 71 12.58 -9.13 13.44
C GLY A 71 13.49 -8.53 14.50
#